data_AF-A0A8T1N4J5-F1
#
_entry.id   AF-A0A8T1N4J5-F1
#
_cell.length_a   1.000
_cell.length_b   1.000
_cell.length_c   1.000
_cell.angle_alpha   90.00
_cell.angle_beta   90.00
_cell.angle_gamma   90.00
#
_symmetry.space_group_name_H-M   'P 1'
#
loop_
_entity.id
_entity.type
_entity.pdbx_description
1 polymer ?
#
loop_
_entity_poly.entity_id
_entity_poly.type
_entity_poly.pdbx_seq_one_letter_code
_entity_poly.pdbx_strand_id
1 'polypeptide(L)'
;MDRLVSDYFERSVKALDVCNAIRDGIEQIRQWQKLIEIILCALDNRKTLGEGQFRRANKALIDLAIAMLDEKDPNATIAHRNRSFGRSNNSSSSSTTAKDHHHSHHQNRSLGHFRSLSWSVSRSWSAARQLQVIGNNLTAPKGNELVATNGLAAPVFTMNSVLLFVMWALVAAIPCQDRGLQVHFNIPRQFLWAGPILSLHERILDESKKRDRKNACGLLREIHQIEKCARALSELADSVQFPLAEEKEGEVRQRVEEFSQVYEALKVGLDPLGRQVRDLFHMIVRNRTEGLDSSGGRPNNPA
;
A
#
# COMPACT_ATOMS: atom_id res chain seq x y z
N MET A 1 -27.64 -8.54 23.70
CA MET A 1 -26.67 -9.34 22.93
C MET A 1 -26.64 -8.93 21.47
N ASP A 2 -27.80 -8.83 20.82
CA ASP A 2 -27.92 -8.49 19.39
C ASP A 2 -27.15 -7.24 18.97
N ARG A 3 -27.18 -6.19 19.80
CA ARG A 3 -26.38 -4.99 19.57
C ARG A 3 -24.86 -5.26 19.49
N LEU A 4 -24.30 -6.05 20.41
CA LEU A 4 -22.86 -6.36 20.41
C LEU A 4 -22.45 -7.15 19.16
N VAL A 5 -23.32 -8.04 18.70
CA VAL A 5 -23.13 -8.83 17.48
C VAL A 5 -23.25 -7.96 16.23
N SER A 6 -24.26 -7.09 16.17
CA SER A 6 -24.44 -6.10 15.10
C SER A 6 -23.23 -5.18 14.99
N ASP A 7 -22.77 -4.62 16.12
CA ASP A 7 -21.61 -3.73 16.16
C ASP A 7 -20.32 -4.47 15.73
N TYR A 8 -20.18 -5.77 16.05
CA TYR A 8 -19.06 -6.59 15.57
C TYR A 8 -19.11 -6.75 14.04
N PHE A 9 -20.28 -7.07 13.47
CA PHE A 9 -20.42 -7.21 12.03
C PHE A 9 -20.21 -5.89 11.30
N GLU A 10 -20.63 -4.76 11.87
CA GLU A 10 -20.31 -3.45 11.28
C GLU A 10 -18.80 -3.21 11.22
N ARG A 11 -18.07 -3.49 12.31
CA ARG A 11 -16.61 -3.41 12.33
C ARG A 11 -15.94 -4.40 11.37
N SER A 12 -16.53 -5.57 11.16
CA SER A 12 -16.01 -6.55 10.20
C SER A 12 -16.07 -6.03 8.76
N VAL A 13 -17.07 -5.20 8.41
CA VAL A 13 -17.12 -4.52 7.10
C VAL A 13 -15.99 -3.51 6.98
N LYS A 14 -15.72 -2.73 8.02
CA LYS A 14 -14.57 -1.79 8.04
C LYS A 14 -13.24 -2.52 7.92
N ALA A 15 -13.13 -3.72 8.48
CA ALA A 15 -11.96 -4.58 8.30
C ALA A 15 -11.78 -5.07 6.85
N LEU A 16 -12.87 -5.30 6.10
CA LEU A 16 -12.79 -5.59 4.66
C LEU A 16 -12.25 -4.39 3.88
N ASP A 17 -12.66 -3.16 4.24
CA ASP A 17 -12.10 -1.93 3.66
C ASP A 17 -10.59 -1.83 3.92
N VAL A 18 -10.14 -2.18 5.13
CA VAL A 18 -8.71 -2.25 5.47
C VAL A 18 -7.98 -3.32 4.65
N CYS A 19 -8.55 -4.51 4.47
CA CYS A 19 -7.97 -5.56 3.62
C CYS A 19 -7.78 -5.09 2.17
N ASN A 20 -8.72 -4.31 1.63
CA ASN A 20 -8.58 -3.70 0.30
C ASN A 20 -7.42 -2.70 0.25
N ALA A 21 -7.28 -1.84 1.27
CA ALA A 21 -6.14 -0.91 1.36
C ALA A 21 -4.80 -1.64 1.44
N ILE A 22 -4.72 -2.72 2.22
CA ILE A 22 -3.51 -3.55 2.33
C ILE A 22 -3.18 -4.22 1.00
N ARG A 23 -4.18 -4.76 0.29
CA ARG A 23 -3.99 -5.34 -1.05
C ARG A 23 -3.40 -4.32 -2.01
N ASP A 24 -3.92 -3.10 -2.01
CA ASP A 24 -3.43 -2.03 -2.89
C ASP A 24 -2.00 -1.61 -2.51
N GLY A 25 -1.67 -1.59 -1.23
CA GLY A 25 -0.30 -1.39 -0.75
C GLY A 25 0.66 -2.51 -1.17
N ILE A 26 0.23 -3.78 -1.14
CA ILE A 26 1.02 -4.90 -1.68
C ILE A 26 1.27 -4.72 -3.18
N GLU A 27 0.28 -4.25 -3.94
CA GLU A 27 0.45 -3.96 -5.36
C GLU A 27 1.44 -2.80 -5.60
N GLN A 28 1.46 -1.79 -4.72
CA GLN A 28 2.47 -0.73 -4.78
C GLN A 28 3.88 -1.29 -4.58
N ILE A 29 4.09 -2.21 -3.63
CA ILE A 29 5.40 -2.86 -3.45
C ILE A 29 5.78 -3.68 -4.71
N ARG A 30 4.82 -4.35 -5.38
CA ARG A 30 5.08 -5.05 -6.65
C ARG A 30 5.50 -4.10 -7.78
N GLN A 31 4.98 -2.87 -7.78
CA GLN A 31 5.43 -1.85 -8.73
C GLN A 31 6.87 -1.42 -8.44
N TRP A 32 7.23 -1.24 -7.17
CA TRP A 32 8.62 -0.99 -6.78
C TRP A 32 9.54 -2.14 -7.20
N GLN A 33 9.11 -3.39 -7.01
CA GLN A 33 9.86 -4.58 -7.44
C GLN A 33 10.20 -4.54 -8.94
N LYS A 34 9.28 -4.12 -9.81
CA LYS A 34 9.53 -3.96 -11.25
C LYS A 34 10.59 -2.89 -11.55
N LEU A 35 10.60 -1.79 -10.80
CA LEU A 35 11.62 -0.74 -10.95
C LEU A 35 12.98 -1.23 -10.47
N ILE A 36 13.03 -1.95 -9.36
CA ILE A 36 14.24 -2.60 -8.84
C ILE A 36 14.81 -3.57 -9.88
N GLU A 37 13.96 -4.39 -10.52
CA GLU A 37 14.40 -5.30 -11.58
C GLU A 37 15.06 -4.58 -12.75
N ILE A 38 14.53 -3.41 -13.16
CA ILE A 38 15.15 -2.59 -14.21
C ILE A 38 16.53 -2.09 -13.78
N ILE A 39 16.67 -1.66 -12.53
CA ILE A 39 17.95 -1.19 -11.96
C ILE A 39 18.96 -2.33 -11.96
N LEU A 40 18.59 -3.49 -11.43
CA LEU A 40 19.43 -4.68 -11.38
C LEU A 40 19.83 -5.11 -12.80
N CYS A 41 18.88 -5.25 -13.73
CA CYS A 41 19.20 -5.62 -15.12
C CYS A 41 20.11 -4.61 -15.83
N ALA A 42 20.03 -3.33 -15.50
CA ALA A 42 20.85 -2.30 -16.12
C ALA A 42 22.29 -2.32 -15.60
N LEU A 43 22.49 -2.67 -14.32
CA LEU A 43 23.79 -2.66 -13.65
C LEU A 43 24.44 -4.06 -13.53
N ASP A 44 23.71 -5.14 -13.83
CA ASP A 44 24.23 -6.51 -13.84
C ASP A 44 24.95 -6.81 -15.17
N ASN A 45 26.08 -6.12 -15.41
CA ASN A 45 26.94 -6.38 -16.58
C ASN A 45 28.34 -6.84 -16.15
N ARG A 46 28.76 -8.00 -16.66
CA ARG A 46 29.99 -8.69 -16.23
C ARG A 46 31.30 -8.17 -16.82
N LYS A 47 31.25 -7.24 -17.79
CA LYS A 47 32.44 -6.79 -18.52
C LYS A 47 32.87 -5.38 -18.12
N THR A 48 32.02 -4.39 -18.36
CA THR A 48 32.21 -2.99 -17.97
C THR A 48 30.86 -2.29 -17.85
N LEU A 49 30.74 -1.38 -16.90
CA LEU A 49 29.55 -0.52 -16.77
C LEU A 49 29.67 0.71 -17.68
N GLY A 50 28.77 0.82 -18.64
CA GLY A 50 28.73 1.95 -19.57
C GLY A 50 27.83 3.09 -19.08
N GLU A 51 28.06 4.30 -19.61
CA GLU A 51 27.26 5.49 -19.28
C GLU A 51 25.76 5.29 -19.57
N GLY A 52 25.41 4.62 -20.67
CA GLY A 52 24.02 4.32 -21.01
C GLY A 52 23.32 3.43 -19.99
N GLN A 53 24.03 2.47 -19.40
CA GLN A 53 23.52 1.59 -18.34
C GLN A 53 23.22 2.38 -17.08
N PHE A 54 24.13 3.24 -16.65
CA PHE A 54 23.93 4.13 -15.51
C PHE A 54 22.77 5.10 -15.72
N ARG A 55 22.64 5.71 -16.91
CA ARG A 55 21.50 6.59 -17.21
C ARG A 55 20.17 5.86 -17.10
N ARG A 56 20.09 4.61 -17.57
CA ARG A 56 18.89 3.77 -17.45
C ARG A 56 18.59 3.42 -15.99
N ALA A 57 19.61 2.99 -15.24
CA ALA A 57 19.48 2.65 -13.82
C ALA A 57 19.08 3.87 -12.99
N ASN A 58 19.71 5.02 -13.21
CA ASN A 58 19.42 6.26 -12.50
C ASN A 58 17.99 6.74 -12.78
N LYS A 59 17.52 6.65 -14.03
CA LYS A 59 16.11 6.94 -14.34
C LYS A 59 15.16 6.06 -13.52
N ALA A 60 15.40 4.75 -13.46
CA ALA A 60 14.57 3.83 -12.69
C ALA A 60 14.67 4.07 -11.16
N LEU A 61 15.84 4.48 -10.66
CA LEU A 61 16.04 4.90 -9.26
C LEU A 61 15.22 6.15 -8.91
N ILE A 62 15.20 7.15 -9.80
CA ILE A 62 14.39 8.36 -9.64
C ILE A 62 12.90 8.00 -9.64
N ASP A 63 12.45 7.18 -10.60
CA ASP A 63 11.07 6.70 -10.68
C ASP A 63 10.67 5.92 -9.40
N LEU A 64 11.59 5.11 -8.86
CA LEU A 64 11.39 4.37 -7.60
C LEU A 64 11.28 5.31 -6.40
N ALA A 65 12.18 6.30 -6.29
CA ALA A 65 12.15 7.28 -5.22
C ALA A 65 10.83 8.07 -5.23
N ILE A 66 10.38 8.52 -6.41
CA ILE A 66 9.09 9.19 -6.58
C ILE A 66 7.94 8.26 -6.15
N ALA A 67 7.93 7.01 -6.62
CA ALA A 67 6.88 6.04 -6.29
C ALA A 67 6.83 5.66 -4.79
N MET A 68 7.93 5.82 -4.06
CA MET A 68 7.99 5.61 -2.61
C MET A 68 7.59 6.86 -1.81
N LEU A 69 7.70 8.05 -2.40
CA LEU A 69 7.28 9.32 -1.81
C LEU A 69 5.80 9.64 -2.06
N ASP A 70 5.19 9.07 -3.09
CA ASP A 70 3.84 9.41 -3.55
C ASP A 70 2.75 9.00 -2.53
N GLU A 71 2.51 9.86 -1.54
CA GLU A 71 1.21 10.09 -0.91
C GLU A 71 0.30 10.71 -1.96
N LYS A 72 -0.07 9.92 -2.99
CA LYS A 72 -0.75 10.48 -4.17
C LYS A 72 -2.06 11.16 -3.76
N ASP A 73 -2.06 12.49 -3.78
CA ASP A 73 -3.27 13.30 -3.69
C ASP A 73 -4.27 12.77 -4.72
N PRO A 74 -5.53 12.49 -4.32
CA PRO A 74 -6.53 11.88 -5.21
C PRO A 74 -6.88 12.74 -6.45
N ASN A 75 -6.35 13.97 -6.54
CA ASN A 75 -6.58 14.90 -7.65
C ASN A 75 -5.43 15.01 -8.67
N ALA A 76 -4.27 14.36 -8.46
CA ALA A 76 -3.16 14.45 -9.41
C ALA A 76 -3.19 13.28 -10.40
N THR A 77 -4.00 13.40 -11.46
CA THR A 77 -3.84 12.60 -12.68
C THR A 77 -2.56 13.02 -13.40
N ILE A 78 -1.41 12.48 -12.97
CA ILE A 78 -0.17 12.62 -13.73
C ILE A 78 -0.32 11.81 -15.02
N ALA A 79 -0.66 12.52 -16.09
CA ALA A 79 -0.48 12.06 -17.46
C ALA A 79 1.02 11.89 -17.73
N HIS A 80 1.59 10.76 -17.33
CA HIS A 80 2.88 10.30 -17.86
C HIS A 80 2.66 9.93 -19.34
N ARG A 81 2.69 10.95 -20.19
CA ARG A 81 2.79 10.78 -21.64
C ARG A 81 4.18 10.25 -21.94
N ASN A 82 4.30 8.93 -22.06
CA ASN A 82 5.39 8.30 -22.80
C ASN A 82 5.33 8.82 -24.25
N ARG A 83 6.20 9.78 -24.60
CA ARG A 83 6.49 10.12 -25.99
C ARG A 83 7.29 8.98 -26.60
N SER A 84 6.59 8.07 -27.29
CA SER A 84 7.21 7.10 -28.17
C SER A 84 7.53 7.73 -29.53
N PHE A 85 8.76 7.49 -29.99
CA PHE A 85 9.23 7.44 -31.39
C PHE A 85 8.37 8.09 -32.48
N GLY A 86 8.85 9.24 -32.98
CA GLY A 86 8.55 9.75 -34.32
C GLY A 86 9.86 10.13 -35.01
N ARG A 87 10.28 9.34 -36.00
CA ARG A 87 11.43 9.59 -36.87
C ARG A 87 11.06 10.67 -37.90
N SER A 88 11.97 11.64 -38.07
CA SER A 88 12.34 12.39 -39.29
C SER A 88 11.26 12.79 -40.31
N ASN A 89 11.13 14.10 -40.60
CA ASN A 89 11.58 14.57 -41.91
C ASN A 89 11.95 16.06 -41.92
N ASN A 90 13.11 16.33 -42.51
CA ASN A 90 13.66 17.64 -42.82
C ASN A 90 13.34 17.92 -44.31
N SER A 91 12.63 19.00 -44.62
CA SER A 91 12.68 19.62 -45.96
C SER A 91 12.10 21.03 -45.91
N SER A 92 13.00 21.99 -46.08
CA SER A 92 12.78 23.37 -46.50
C SER A 92 12.04 23.45 -47.85
N SER A 93 11.05 24.35 -47.97
CA SER A 93 10.99 25.45 -48.97
C SER A 93 9.56 25.92 -49.29
N SER A 94 9.42 27.26 -49.30
CA SER A 94 8.60 28.12 -50.18
C SER A 94 7.05 28.08 -50.20
N SER A 95 6.51 29.29 -49.92
CA SER A 95 5.53 30.07 -50.72
C SER A 95 4.00 29.83 -50.61
N THR A 96 3.33 30.99 -50.45
CA THR A 96 2.07 31.47 -51.09
C THR A 96 0.67 31.13 -50.51
N THR A 97 0.07 32.16 -49.87
CA THR A 97 -1.24 32.83 -50.12
C THR A 97 -2.61 32.11 -50.12
N ALA A 98 -3.59 32.84 -49.55
CA ALA A 98 -5.07 32.84 -49.69
C ALA A 98 -5.86 31.99 -48.65
N LYS A 99 -6.64 32.54 -47.70
CA LYS A 99 -7.88 33.37 -47.67
C LYS A 99 -9.19 32.59 -47.90
N ASP A 100 -10.09 32.68 -46.89
CA ASP A 100 -11.59 32.78 -46.91
C ASP A 100 -12.25 31.94 -45.79
N HIS A 101 -12.80 32.53 -44.71
CA HIS A 101 -14.11 33.19 -44.47
C HIS A 101 -15.26 32.28 -43.94
N HIS A 102 -15.51 32.44 -42.63
CA HIS A 102 -16.78 32.50 -41.86
C HIS A 102 -17.80 31.33 -41.66
N HIS A 103 -18.02 31.07 -40.35
CA HIS A 103 -19.26 30.79 -39.58
C HIS A 103 -20.08 29.49 -39.73
N SER A 104 -20.10 28.67 -38.66
CA SER A 104 -21.32 28.05 -38.09
C SER A 104 -21.05 27.40 -36.73
N HIS A 105 -21.96 27.59 -35.79
CA HIS A 105 -21.94 27.18 -34.38
C HIS A 105 -22.45 25.73 -34.19
N HIS A 106 -21.93 25.05 -33.16
CA HIS A 106 -22.42 23.80 -32.55
C HIS A 106 -22.49 22.53 -33.40
N GLN A 107 -21.60 21.57 -33.12
CA GLN A 107 -21.99 20.31 -32.46
C GLN A 107 -20.77 19.53 -31.97
N ASN A 108 -20.69 19.46 -30.64
CA ASN A 108 -20.25 18.33 -29.83
C ASN A 108 -19.71 17.09 -30.60
N ARG A 109 -18.39 17.01 -30.75
CA ARG A 109 -17.70 15.71 -30.94
C ARG A 109 -16.70 15.50 -29.80
N SER A 110 -17.28 15.14 -28.67
CA SER A 110 -16.72 14.25 -27.65
C SER A 110 -15.91 13.14 -28.32
N LEU A 111 -14.60 13.35 -28.47
CA LEU A 111 -13.67 12.35 -28.97
C LEU A 111 -12.95 11.72 -27.78
N GLY A 112 -13.57 10.65 -27.26
CA GLY A 112 -12.87 9.54 -26.65
C GLY A 112 -12.09 9.85 -25.38
N HIS A 113 -12.80 10.11 -24.28
CA HIS A 113 -12.34 9.60 -22.99
C HIS A 113 -12.25 8.08 -23.11
N PHE A 114 -11.06 7.56 -23.45
CA PHE A 114 -10.70 6.19 -23.12
C PHE A 114 -10.70 6.11 -21.59
N ARG A 115 -11.89 5.82 -21.05
CA ARG A 115 -12.06 5.27 -19.72
C ARG A 115 -11.30 3.95 -19.72
N SER A 116 -10.04 4.03 -19.31
CA SER A 116 -9.39 2.89 -18.66
C SER A 116 -10.40 2.37 -17.64
N LEU A 117 -10.92 1.16 -17.88
CA LEU A 117 -11.64 0.37 -16.88
C LEU A 117 -10.66 -0.14 -15.83
N SER A 118 -9.84 0.76 -15.28
CA SER A 118 -9.22 0.53 -13.99
C SER A 118 -10.34 0.72 -12.99
N TRP A 119 -10.71 -0.36 -12.29
CA TRP A 119 -11.53 -0.32 -11.08
C TRP A 119 -10.81 0.41 -9.93
N SER A 120 -10.24 1.59 -10.19
CA SER A 120 -9.75 2.47 -9.16
C SER A 120 -10.99 3.06 -8.49
N VAL A 121 -11.43 2.39 -7.43
CA VAL A 121 -12.22 3.05 -6.40
C VAL A 121 -11.42 4.28 -5.96
N SER A 122 -12.08 5.42 -5.78
CA SER A 122 -11.44 6.66 -5.36
C SER A 122 -10.50 6.38 -4.19
N ARG A 123 -9.22 6.80 -4.29
CA ARG A 123 -8.18 6.69 -3.25
C ARG A 123 -8.45 7.66 -2.08
N SER A 124 -9.70 7.74 -1.63
CA SER A 124 -10.15 8.52 -0.46
C SER A 124 -10.45 7.63 0.75
N TRP A 125 -10.14 6.33 0.68
CA TRP A 125 -10.20 5.42 1.81
C TRP A 125 -8.92 5.49 2.64
N SER A 126 -8.95 6.33 3.67
CA SER A 126 -7.89 6.40 4.69
C SER A 126 -7.97 5.17 5.60
N ALA A 127 -6.93 4.33 5.59
CA ALA A 127 -6.84 3.15 6.44
C ALA A 127 -6.90 3.55 7.93
N ALA A 128 -6.28 4.67 8.32
CA ALA A 128 -6.43 5.27 9.64
C ALA A 128 -7.88 5.50 10.04
N ARG A 129 -8.71 6.07 9.14
CA ARG A 129 -10.12 6.34 9.45
C ARG A 129 -10.89 5.03 9.69
N GLN A 130 -10.62 3.99 8.90
CA GLN A 130 -11.25 2.70 9.12
C GLN A 130 -10.82 2.08 10.46
N LEU A 131 -9.54 2.17 10.82
CA LEU A 131 -9.05 1.72 12.12
C LEU A 131 -9.68 2.52 13.28
N GLN A 132 -9.84 3.83 13.13
CA GLN A 132 -10.54 4.65 14.12
C GLN A 132 -11.99 4.20 14.29
N VAL A 133 -12.71 3.92 13.20
CA VAL A 133 -14.09 3.42 13.26
C VAL A 133 -14.15 2.03 13.92
N ILE A 134 -13.20 1.14 13.62
CA ILE A 134 -13.12 -0.18 14.26
C ILE A 134 -12.90 -0.03 15.78
N GLY A 135 -12.00 0.86 16.19
CA GLY A 135 -11.69 1.14 17.60
C GLY A 135 -12.72 2.01 18.32
N ASN A 136 -13.60 2.69 17.60
CA ASN A 136 -14.57 3.58 18.21
C ASN A 136 -15.56 2.80 19.09
N ASN A 137 -15.82 3.33 20.29
CA ASN A 137 -16.67 2.71 21.30
C ASN A 137 -16.29 1.26 21.65
N LEU A 138 -15.03 0.86 21.49
CA LEU A 138 -14.54 -0.44 21.92
C LEU A 138 -14.16 -0.39 23.41
N THR A 139 -15.14 -0.63 24.28
CA THR A 139 -14.95 -0.61 25.74
C THR A 139 -15.06 -2.01 26.32
N ALA A 140 -14.25 -2.29 27.35
CA ALA A 140 -14.35 -3.55 28.07
C ALA A 140 -15.72 -3.69 28.74
N PRO A 141 -16.33 -4.89 28.69
CA PRO A 141 -17.65 -5.11 29.24
C PRO A 141 -17.65 -4.92 30.76
N LYS A 142 -18.67 -4.22 31.25
CA LYS A 142 -18.87 -4.00 32.68
C LYS A 142 -19.46 -5.24 33.36
N GLY A 143 -19.35 -5.34 34.68
CA GLY A 143 -19.86 -6.49 35.44
C GLY A 143 -21.36 -6.75 35.22
N ASN A 144 -22.17 -5.69 35.12
CA ASN A 144 -23.59 -5.79 34.81
C ASN A 144 -23.86 -6.30 33.39
N GLU A 145 -23.05 -5.91 32.39
CA GLU A 145 -23.15 -6.41 31.02
C GLU A 145 -22.74 -7.88 30.93
N LEU A 146 -21.74 -8.31 31.69
CA LEU A 146 -21.35 -9.72 31.77
C LEU A 146 -22.48 -10.58 32.31
N VAL A 147 -23.13 -10.16 33.40
CA VAL A 147 -24.28 -10.88 33.96
C VAL A 147 -25.45 -10.88 32.97
N ALA A 148 -25.78 -9.74 32.36
CA ALA A 148 -26.90 -9.62 31.41
C ALA A 148 -26.70 -10.43 30.11
N THR A 149 -25.46 -10.81 29.80
CA THR A 149 -25.10 -11.54 28.57
C THR A 149 -24.64 -12.97 28.83
N ASN A 150 -24.79 -13.49 30.05
CA ASN A 150 -24.25 -14.79 30.46
C ASN A 150 -22.75 -14.94 30.12
N GLY A 151 -21.99 -13.84 30.23
CA GLY A 151 -20.56 -13.76 29.95
C GLY A 151 -20.19 -13.59 28.48
N LEU A 152 -21.13 -13.66 27.53
CA LEU A 152 -20.85 -13.59 26.08
C LEU A 152 -20.29 -12.24 25.61
N ALA A 153 -20.48 -11.16 26.38
CA ALA A 153 -19.87 -9.86 26.06
C ALA A 153 -18.33 -9.90 26.09
N ALA A 154 -17.71 -10.73 26.94
CA ALA A 154 -16.25 -10.83 27.03
C ALA A 154 -15.59 -11.46 25.79
N PRO A 155 -16.09 -12.58 25.23
CA PRO A 155 -15.65 -13.10 23.94
C PRO A 155 -15.82 -12.11 22.79
N VAL A 156 -16.97 -11.44 22.69
CA VAL A 156 -17.20 -10.45 21.62
C VAL A 156 -16.23 -9.28 21.73
N PHE A 157 -15.98 -8.77 22.94
CA PHE A 157 -14.95 -7.75 23.17
C PHE A 157 -13.56 -8.23 22.73
N THR A 158 -13.19 -9.46 23.11
CA THR A 158 -11.90 -10.07 22.71
C THR A 158 -11.77 -10.15 21.19
N MET A 159 -12.80 -10.64 20.49
CA MET A 159 -12.82 -10.72 19.03
C MET A 159 -12.62 -9.35 18.38
N ASN A 160 -13.31 -8.31 18.88
CA ASN A 160 -13.14 -6.95 18.39
C ASN A 160 -11.74 -6.38 18.64
N SER A 161 -11.15 -6.62 19.82
CA SER A 161 -9.79 -6.19 20.14
C SER A 161 -8.74 -6.87 19.24
N VAL A 162 -8.88 -8.18 19.02
CA VAL A 162 -7.99 -8.93 18.11
C VAL A 162 -8.16 -8.44 16.67
N LEU A 163 -9.39 -8.22 16.21
CA LEU A 163 -9.66 -7.67 14.88
C LEU A 163 -8.98 -6.31 14.70
N LEU A 164 -9.18 -5.38 15.64
CA LEU A 164 -8.54 -4.06 15.61
C LEU A 164 -7.02 -4.17 15.58
N PHE A 165 -6.44 -5.02 16.43
CA PHE A 165 -4.99 -5.19 16.52
C PHE A 165 -4.39 -5.74 15.23
N VAL A 166 -4.99 -6.79 14.64
CA VAL A 166 -4.52 -7.39 13.39
C VAL A 166 -4.62 -6.39 12.24
N MET A 167 -5.76 -5.70 12.11
CA MET A 167 -5.95 -4.69 11.07
C MET A 167 -4.95 -3.54 11.22
N TRP A 168 -4.73 -3.06 12.46
CA TRP A 168 -3.74 -2.02 12.75
C TRP A 168 -2.31 -2.45 12.41
N ALA A 169 -1.91 -3.65 12.80
CA ALA A 169 -0.57 -4.17 12.54
C ALA A 169 -0.30 -4.30 11.03
N LEU A 170 -1.29 -4.74 10.24
CA LEU A 170 -1.17 -4.83 8.78
C LEU A 170 -1.05 -3.45 8.12
N VAL A 171 -1.84 -2.47 8.57
CA VAL A 171 -1.75 -1.07 8.12
C VAL A 171 -0.38 -0.47 8.47
N ALA A 172 0.16 -0.75 9.65
CA ALA A 172 1.49 -0.29 10.02
C ALA A 172 2.59 -0.90 9.15
N ALA A 173 2.45 -2.16 8.72
CA ALA A 173 3.46 -2.88 7.97
C ALA A 173 3.61 -2.40 6.51
N ILE A 174 2.51 -2.14 5.82
CA ILE A 174 2.43 -1.94 4.36
C ILE A 174 2.21 -0.46 4.00
N PRO A 175 2.66 0.02 2.82
CA PRO A 175 2.28 1.34 2.30
C PRO A 175 0.78 1.49 2.18
N CYS A 176 0.25 2.42 2.95
CA CYS A 176 -1.13 2.84 2.91
C CYS A 176 -1.21 4.31 3.32
N GLN A 177 -2.20 5.00 2.77
CA GLN A 177 -2.46 6.40 3.10
C GLN A 177 -2.93 6.52 4.54
N ASP A 178 -2.35 7.47 5.28
CA ASP A 178 -2.56 7.70 6.72
C ASP A 178 -2.46 6.39 7.54
N ARG A 179 -1.24 6.05 7.98
CA ARG A 179 -0.94 4.77 8.66
C ARG A 179 -1.60 4.53 10.02
N GLY A 180 -2.37 5.49 10.53
CA GLY A 180 -3.20 5.28 11.72
C GLY A 180 -2.42 4.81 12.96
N LEU A 181 -1.12 5.13 13.06
CA LEU A 181 -0.25 4.69 14.16
C LEU A 181 -0.69 5.24 15.53
N GLN A 182 -1.66 6.15 15.55
CA GLN A 182 -2.23 6.77 16.75
C GLN A 182 -3.42 5.98 17.34
N VAL A 183 -3.65 4.72 16.94
CA VAL A 183 -4.70 3.90 17.55
C VAL A 183 -4.31 3.55 18.99
N HIS A 184 -5.16 3.91 19.95
CA HIS A 184 -4.96 3.58 21.35
C HIS A 184 -5.69 2.28 21.72
N PHE A 185 -4.94 1.29 22.21
CA PHE A 185 -5.49 0.06 22.76
C PHE A 185 -5.71 0.20 24.27
N ASN A 186 -6.96 0.41 24.69
CA ASN A 186 -7.31 0.46 26.11
C ASN A 186 -7.93 -0.88 26.56
N ILE A 187 -7.08 -1.88 26.76
CA ILE A 187 -7.49 -3.23 27.17
C ILE A 187 -7.16 -3.45 28.66
N PRO A 188 -8.15 -3.75 29.51
CA PRO A 188 -7.88 -4.03 30.92
C PRO A 188 -6.97 -5.25 31.12
N ARG A 189 -5.99 -5.14 32.01
CA ARG A 189 -5.03 -6.22 32.32
C ARG A 189 -5.64 -7.46 32.98
N GLN A 190 -6.93 -7.41 33.35
CA GLN A 190 -7.67 -8.56 33.86
C GLN A 190 -7.81 -9.70 32.82
N PHE A 191 -7.73 -9.37 31.52
CA PHE A 191 -7.70 -10.36 30.46
C PHE A 191 -6.28 -10.92 30.29
N LEU A 192 -6.10 -12.23 30.41
CA LEU A 192 -4.78 -12.88 30.32
C LEU A 192 -4.06 -12.63 28.97
N TRP A 193 -4.83 -12.43 27.90
CA TRP A 193 -4.30 -12.13 26.56
C TRP A 193 -3.91 -10.64 26.37
N ALA A 194 -4.32 -9.75 27.28
CA ALA A 194 -4.07 -8.31 27.14
C ALA A 194 -2.58 -7.98 27.21
N GLY A 195 -1.85 -8.57 28.15
CA GLY A 195 -0.41 -8.34 28.32
C GLY A 195 0.39 -8.62 27.04
N PRO A 196 0.27 -9.80 26.43
CA PRO A 196 0.91 -10.13 25.16
C PRO A 196 0.54 -9.17 24.01
N ILE A 197 -0.74 -8.81 23.84
CA ILE A 197 -1.16 -7.88 22.77
C ILE A 197 -0.58 -6.49 22.98
N LEU A 198 -0.63 -5.96 24.22
CA LEU A 198 -0.06 -4.65 24.53
C LEU A 198 1.46 -4.63 24.35
N SER A 199 2.16 -5.71 24.70
CA SER A 199 3.59 -5.84 24.45
C SER A 199 3.93 -5.83 22.96
N LEU A 200 3.15 -6.53 22.11
CA LEU A 200 3.35 -6.48 20.67
C LEU A 200 3.07 -5.08 20.10
N HIS A 201 2.01 -4.43 20.57
CA HIS A 201 1.68 -3.05 20.21
C HIS A 201 2.84 -2.08 20.52
N GLU A 202 3.38 -2.13 21.74
CA GLU A 202 4.53 -1.31 22.15
C GLU A 202 5.76 -1.57 21.28
N ARG A 203 6.09 -2.84 21.00
CA ARG A 203 7.23 -3.19 20.13
C ARG A 203 7.09 -2.63 18.72
N ILE A 204 5.88 -2.69 18.13
CA ILE A 204 5.61 -2.14 16.80
C ILE A 204 5.71 -0.61 16.82
N LEU A 205 5.21 0.04 17.87
CA LEU A 205 5.35 1.50 18.05
C LEU A 205 6.81 1.91 18.20
N ASP A 206 7.62 1.18 18.96
CA ASP A 206 9.04 1.49 19.10
C ASP A 206 9.80 1.31 17.79
N GLU A 207 9.47 0.28 17.00
CA GLU A 207 9.99 0.14 15.63
C GLU A 207 9.59 1.32 14.72
N SER A 208 8.39 1.88 14.89
CA SER A 208 7.97 3.07 14.15
C SER A 208 8.77 4.33 14.52
N LYS A 209 9.14 4.48 15.80
CA LYS A 209 9.92 5.64 16.29
C LYS A 209 11.37 5.59 15.81
N LYS A 210 11.98 4.39 15.81
CA LYS A 210 13.37 4.19 15.34
C LYS A 210 13.60 4.65 13.90
N ARG A 211 12.54 4.67 13.09
CA ARG A 211 12.66 4.95 11.66
C ARG A 211 12.72 6.43 11.30
N ASP A 212 12.54 7.33 12.27
CA ASP A 212 12.79 8.81 12.29
C ASP A 212 12.36 9.63 11.05
N ARG A 213 11.61 9.01 10.15
CA ARG A 213 11.17 9.56 8.87
C ARG A 213 9.67 9.76 8.93
N LYS A 214 9.26 11.03 8.98
CA LYS A 214 7.86 11.45 8.81
C LYS A 214 7.21 10.87 7.54
N ASN A 215 8.01 10.40 6.56
CA ASN A 215 7.55 9.96 5.24
C ASN A 215 7.82 8.47 4.92
N ALA A 216 8.32 7.64 5.84
CA ALA A 216 8.70 6.26 5.48
C ALA A 216 7.48 5.37 5.26
N CYS A 217 7.11 5.01 4.04
CA CYS A 217 5.85 4.35 3.62
C CYS A 217 5.54 2.92 4.17
N GLY A 218 6.09 2.49 5.30
CA GLY A 218 5.75 1.19 5.92
C GLY A 218 6.81 0.69 6.91
N LEU A 219 6.42 -0.23 7.81
CA LEU A 219 7.33 -0.79 8.83
C LEU A 219 8.01 -2.09 8.42
N LEU A 220 7.66 -2.70 7.28
CA LEU A 220 8.40 -3.88 6.81
C LEU A 220 9.89 -3.56 6.65
N ARG A 221 10.73 -4.55 6.98
CA ARG A 221 12.19 -4.42 6.91
C ARG A 221 12.65 -4.22 5.48
N GLU A 222 12.07 -4.97 4.55
CA GLU A 222 12.42 -4.96 3.14
C GLU A 222 12.14 -3.57 2.53
N ILE A 223 11.04 -2.92 2.88
CA ILE A 223 10.73 -1.54 2.43
C ILE A 223 11.83 -0.55 2.84
N HIS A 224 12.30 -0.66 4.09
CA HIS A 224 13.39 0.19 4.56
C HIS A 224 14.71 -0.11 3.85
N GLN A 225 14.99 -1.38 3.58
CA GLN A 225 16.17 -1.78 2.82
C GLN A 225 16.11 -1.25 1.38
N ILE A 226 14.95 -1.28 0.71
CA ILE A 226 14.77 -0.63 -0.61
C ILE A 226 15.16 0.85 -0.51
N GLU A 227 14.63 1.57 0.48
CA GLU A 227 14.91 3.00 0.65
C GLU A 227 16.39 3.29 0.94
N LYS A 228 17.06 2.37 1.66
CA LYS A 228 18.50 2.47 1.93
C LYS A 228 19.31 2.22 0.65
N CYS A 229 19.06 1.12 -0.05
CA CYS A 229 19.77 0.73 -1.27
C CYS A 229 19.54 1.74 -2.40
N ALA A 230 18.31 2.22 -2.58
CA ALA A 230 17.97 3.21 -3.60
C ALA A 230 18.73 4.52 -3.39
N ARG A 231 18.72 5.07 -2.16
CA ARG A 231 19.46 6.31 -1.84
C ARG A 231 20.96 6.14 -2.03
N ALA A 232 21.50 5.03 -1.53
CA ALA A 232 22.91 4.67 -1.67
C ALA A 232 23.35 4.60 -3.15
N LEU A 233 22.53 4.00 -4.01
CA LEU A 233 22.83 3.91 -5.44
C LEU A 233 22.64 5.24 -6.18
N SER A 234 21.66 6.07 -5.78
CA SER A 234 21.49 7.42 -6.31
C SER A 234 22.69 8.32 -6.01
N GLU A 235 23.18 8.32 -4.76
CA GLU A 235 24.37 9.07 -4.35
C GLU A 235 25.61 8.64 -5.16
N LEU A 236 25.77 7.34 -5.40
CA LEU A 236 26.85 6.83 -6.24
C LEU A 236 26.68 7.33 -7.68
N ALA A 237 25.48 7.20 -8.26
CA ALA A 237 25.18 7.60 -9.64
C ALA A 237 25.47 9.08 -9.91
N ASP A 238 25.22 9.97 -8.94
CA ASP A 238 25.51 11.40 -9.06
C ASP A 238 27.03 11.73 -9.02
N SER A 239 27.83 10.83 -8.44
CA SER A 239 29.28 11.01 -8.30
C SER A 239 30.11 10.38 -9.43
N VAL A 240 29.49 9.62 -10.34
CA VAL A 240 30.21 8.87 -11.39
C VAL A 240 30.67 9.80 -12.52
N GLN A 241 31.92 9.65 -12.93
CA GLN A 241 32.45 10.16 -14.19
C GLN A 241 32.93 8.97 -15.02
N PHE A 242 32.69 9.00 -16.33
CA PHE A 242 33.05 7.90 -17.23
C PHE A 242 34.37 8.20 -17.96
N PRO A 243 35.26 7.20 -18.15
CA PRO A 243 35.13 5.80 -17.70
C PRO A 243 35.24 5.66 -16.17
N LEU A 244 34.50 4.69 -15.60
CA LEU A 244 34.48 4.43 -14.16
C LEU A 244 35.85 3.97 -13.64
N ALA A 245 36.23 4.49 -12.47
CA ALA A 245 37.32 3.94 -11.70
C ALA A 245 36.94 2.56 -11.13
N GLU A 246 37.89 1.64 -11.06
CA GLU A 246 37.68 0.26 -10.59
C GLU A 246 37.10 0.20 -9.17
N GLU A 247 37.53 1.12 -8.28
CA GLU A 247 36.98 1.27 -6.94
C GLU A 247 35.47 1.59 -6.95
N LYS A 248 35.06 2.60 -7.72
CA LYS A 248 33.64 2.99 -7.85
C LYS A 248 32.80 1.90 -8.51
N GLU A 249 33.36 1.20 -9.48
CA GLU A 249 32.69 0.05 -10.09
C GLU A 249 32.49 -1.08 -9.07
N GLY A 250 33.48 -1.33 -8.21
CA GLY A 250 33.37 -2.26 -7.08
C GLY A 250 32.28 -1.87 -6.09
N GLU A 251 32.22 -0.61 -5.68
CA GLU A 251 31.17 -0.09 -4.80
C GLU A 251 29.77 -0.27 -5.40
N VAL A 252 29.61 0.03 -6.69
CA VAL A 252 28.32 -0.12 -7.38
C VAL A 252 27.91 -1.60 -7.41
N ARG A 253 28.83 -2.51 -7.71
CA ARG A 253 28.54 -3.95 -7.69
C ARG A 253 28.11 -4.44 -6.31
N GLN A 254 28.79 -3.99 -5.25
CA GLN A 254 28.40 -4.32 -3.87
C GLN A 254 26.97 -3.83 -3.57
N ARG A 255 26.63 -2.59 -3.94
CA ARG A 255 25.29 -2.04 -3.69
C ARG A 255 24.21 -2.73 -4.53
N VAL A 256 24.53 -3.14 -5.75
CA VAL A 256 23.63 -3.94 -6.61
C VAL A 256 23.38 -5.31 -5.99
N GLU A 257 24.40 -5.95 -5.41
CA GLU A 257 24.24 -7.23 -4.71
C GLU A 257 23.34 -7.09 -3.47
N GLU A 258 23.55 -6.07 -2.64
CA GLU A 258 22.65 -5.76 -1.52
C GLU A 258 21.21 -5.55 -2.01
N PHE A 259 21.02 -4.82 -3.12
CA PHE A 259 19.69 -4.55 -3.65
C PHE A 259 19.02 -5.81 -4.24
N SER A 260 19.82 -6.71 -4.82
CA SER A 260 19.36 -8.01 -5.34
C SER A 260 18.82 -8.91 -4.21
N GLN A 261 19.48 -8.92 -3.05
CA GLN A 261 18.99 -9.67 -1.88
C GLN A 261 17.61 -9.19 -1.43
N VAL A 262 17.39 -7.87 -1.44
CA VAL A 262 16.08 -7.27 -1.11
C VAL A 262 15.02 -7.65 -2.16
N TYR A 263 15.39 -7.59 -3.44
CA TYR A 263 14.50 -7.99 -4.54
C TYR A 263 14.03 -9.44 -4.41
N GLU A 264 14.94 -10.37 -4.14
CA GLU A 264 14.60 -11.80 -3.98
C GLU A 264 13.75 -12.03 -2.72
N ALA A 265 14.04 -11.36 -1.61
CA ALA A 265 13.21 -11.44 -0.40
C ALA A 265 11.77 -10.98 -0.67
N LEU A 266 11.58 -9.89 -1.41
CA LEU A 266 10.25 -9.40 -1.81
C LEU A 266 9.54 -10.39 -2.74
N LYS A 267 10.25 -10.91 -3.74
CA LYS A 267 9.72 -11.88 -4.70
C LYS A 267 9.16 -13.13 -4.02
N VAL A 268 9.88 -13.65 -3.02
CA VAL A 268 9.47 -14.83 -2.26
C VAL A 268 8.35 -14.50 -1.27
N GLY A 269 8.39 -13.34 -0.61
CA GLY A 269 7.49 -12.99 0.49
C GLY A 269 6.14 -12.40 0.09
N LEU A 270 6.05 -11.64 -1.01
CA LEU A 270 4.84 -10.87 -1.36
C LEU A 270 3.67 -11.75 -1.80
N ASP A 271 3.94 -12.86 -2.49
CA ASP A 271 2.90 -13.78 -2.97
C ASP A 271 2.20 -14.53 -1.82
N PRO A 272 2.92 -15.15 -0.86
CA PRO A 272 2.33 -15.68 0.36
C PRO A 272 1.52 -14.63 1.14
N LEU A 273 2.07 -13.43 1.34
CA LEU A 273 1.39 -12.38 2.09
C LEU A 273 0.08 -11.96 1.41
N GLY A 274 0.12 -11.74 0.09
CA GLY A 274 -1.08 -11.39 -0.68
C GLY A 274 -2.15 -12.49 -0.66
N ARG A 275 -1.76 -13.77 -0.58
CA ARG A 275 -2.70 -14.89 -0.38
C ARG A 275 -3.33 -14.84 1.02
N GLN A 276 -2.54 -14.69 2.07
CA GLN A 276 -3.04 -14.62 3.45
C GLN A 276 -4.05 -13.47 3.67
N VAL A 277 -3.79 -12.29 3.08
CA VAL A 277 -4.73 -11.15 3.16
C VAL A 277 -6.04 -11.46 2.44
N ARG A 278 -5.98 -12.14 1.29
CA ARG A 278 -7.17 -12.58 0.54
C ARG A 278 -7.96 -13.63 1.31
N ASP A 279 -7.28 -14.59 1.92
CA ASP A 279 -7.90 -15.63 2.74
C ASP A 279 -8.60 -15.02 3.95
N LEU A 280 -7.96 -14.04 4.61
CA LEU A 280 -8.56 -13.26 5.70
C LEU A 280 -9.81 -12.52 5.24
N PHE A 281 -9.77 -11.84 4.08
CA PHE A 281 -10.93 -11.16 3.50
C PHE A 281 -12.09 -12.14 3.30
N HIS A 282 -11.82 -13.29 2.65
CA HIS A 282 -12.84 -14.30 2.37
C HIS A 282 -13.39 -14.91 3.66
N MET A 283 -12.55 -15.12 4.67
CA MET A 283 -12.97 -15.62 5.98
C MET A 283 -13.89 -14.62 6.70
N ILE A 284 -13.59 -13.31 6.65
CA ILE A 284 -14.44 -12.28 7.24
C ILE A 284 -15.81 -12.24 6.52
N VAL A 285 -15.82 -12.29 5.18
CA VAL A 285 -17.06 -12.34 4.39
C VAL A 285 -17.88 -13.56 4.77
N ARG A 286 -17.28 -14.75 4.78
CA ARG A 286 -17.97 -16.00 5.11
C ARG A 286 -18.58 -15.96 6.51
N ASN A 287 -17.80 -15.61 7.52
CA ASN A 287 -18.24 -15.54 8.91
C ASN A 287 -19.38 -14.52 9.11
N ARG A 288 -19.36 -13.41 8.37
CA ARG A 288 -20.43 -12.41 8.41
C ARG A 288 -21.71 -12.94 7.77
N THR A 289 -21.62 -13.57 6.59
CA THR A 289 -22.78 -14.14 5.91
C THR A 289 -23.45 -15.22 6.77
N GLU A 290 -22.68 -16.21 7.24
CA GLU A 290 -23.17 -17.28 8.12
C GLU A 290 -23.79 -16.72 9.42
N GLY A 291 -23.18 -15.68 9.98
CA GLY A 291 -23.67 -15.02 11.20
C GLY A 291 -24.96 -14.22 11.00
N LEU A 292 -25.15 -13.59 9.84
CA LEU A 292 -26.38 -12.86 9.52
C LEU A 292 -27.52 -13.82 9.17
N ASP A 293 -27.24 -14.91 8.44
CA ASP A 293 -28.24 -15.91 8.05
C ASP A 293 -28.80 -16.64 9.28
N SER A 294 -27.94 -16.97 10.25
CA SER A 294 -28.35 -17.57 11.53
C SER A 294 -29.15 -16.60 12.43
N SER A 295 -28.96 -15.28 12.26
CA SER A 295 -29.67 -14.24 13.01
C SER A 295 -31.01 -13.84 12.37
N GLY A 296 -31.17 -14.04 11.06
CA GLY A 296 -32.38 -13.69 10.29
C GLY A 296 -33.43 -14.80 10.17
N GLY A 297 -33.12 -16.02 10.61
CA GLY A 297 -33.93 -17.23 10.39
C GLY A 297 -34.84 -17.64 11.55
N ARG A 298 -35.77 -16.79 12.01
CA ARG A 298 -36.99 -17.22 12.71
C ARG A 298 -38.16 -16.25 12.49
N PRO A 299 -39.01 -16.45 11.46
CA PRO A 299 -40.41 -16.07 11.58
C PRO A 299 -41.12 -17.14 12.43
N ASN A 300 -41.55 -16.76 13.64
CA ASN A 300 -42.56 -17.51 14.38
C ASN A 300 -43.83 -17.58 13.50
N ASN A 301 -44.12 -18.74 12.93
CA ASN A 301 -45.47 -19.06 12.51
C ASN A 301 -46.10 -19.90 13.63
N PRO A 302 -47.02 -19.34 14.44
CA PRO A 302 -47.84 -20.17 15.31
C PRO A 302 -48.87 -20.89 14.42
N ALA A 303 -48.91 -22.21 14.54
CA ALA A 303 -50.07 -23.02 14.18
C ALA A 303 -51.02 -23.07 15.39
#